data_AF-A0A1V5X6D6-F1
#
_entry.id   AF-A0A1V5X6D6-F1
#
_cell.length_a   1.000
_cell.length_b   1.000
_cell.length_c   1.000
_cell.angle_alpha   90.00
_cell.angle_beta   90.00
_cell.angle_gamma   90.00
#
_symmetry.space_group_name_H-M   'P 1'
#
loop_
_entity.id
_entity.type
_entity.pdbx_description
1 polymer ?
#
loop_
_entity_poly.entity_id
_entity_poly.type
_entity_poly.pdbx_seq_one_letter_code
_entity_poly.pdbx_strand_id
1 'polypeptide(L)'
;MKTIPLLVGLITLGLLSACSDDDADQSMGQEHNGLYQITKYQSKDGCSEQQPWVDQAPKSQYFKLNAASLMGTRILEWHWCSGPSENTCDEAIDLVGSFVWDQGQWKSSITWAMGSAPDCSLGSTQGIPVFSSTGMELTIRTSEGQVQLQGSEKCKTELVDKYRDSLTCERMELLEANRL
;
A
#
# COMPACT_ATOMS: atom_id res chain seq x y z
N MET A 1 24.37 -55.57 -54.43
CA MET A 1 23.35 -56.52 -53.92
C MET A 1 23.37 -56.52 -52.39
N LYS A 2 22.43 -55.82 -51.73
CA LYS A 2 21.42 -56.39 -50.83
C LYS A 2 20.63 -55.26 -50.18
N THR A 3 19.33 -55.51 -50.14
CA THR A 3 18.18 -54.67 -49.81
C THR A 3 17.96 -54.54 -48.28
N ILE A 4 17.69 -53.33 -47.76
CA ILE A 4 16.41 -52.75 -47.22
C ILE A 4 15.87 -53.43 -45.92
N PRO A 5 14.92 -52.90 -45.11
CA PRO A 5 14.66 -51.59 -44.45
C PRO A 5 14.40 -51.70 -42.91
N LEU A 6 14.18 -50.57 -42.21
CA LEU A 6 12.86 -50.10 -41.68
C LEU A 6 12.91 -49.48 -40.26
N LEU A 7 12.40 -48.24 -40.20
CA LEU A 7 11.59 -47.57 -39.16
C LEU A 7 12.07 -47.46 -37.70
N VAL A 8 12.05 -46.22 -37.20
CA VAL A 8 11.23 -45.64 -36.10
C VAL A 8 12.03 -44.39 -35.68
N GLY A 9 11.65 -43.16 -36.04
CA GLY A 9 10.48 -42.47 -35.52
C GLY A 9 10.89 -41.62 -34.32
N LEU A 10 11.13 -40.31 -34.49
CA LEU A 10 10.95 -39.32 -33.44
C LEU A 10 10.83 -37.93 -34.07
N ILE A 11 9.59 -37.58 -34.42
CA ILE A 11 9.15 -36.21 -34.69
C ILE A 11 8.60 -35.69 -33.35
N THR A 12 8.93 -34.43 -33.05
CA THR A 12 8.30 -33.51 -32.07
C THR A 12 8.40 -33.83 -30.58
N LEU A 13 9.10 -32.98 -29.82
CA LEU A 13 8.51 -32.11 -28.78
C LEU A 13 9.62 -31.24 -28.19
N GLY A 14 9.57 -29.93 -28.40
CA GLY A 14 10.53 -28.99 -27.83
C GLY A 14 10.10 -27.53 -27.92
N LEU A 15 8.79 -27.28 -27.99
CA LEU A 15 8.21 -25.96 -27.83
C LEU A 15 6.88 -26.16 -27.13
N LEU A 16 6.89 -25.91 -25.82
CA LEU A 16 5.78 -25.48 -24.96
C LEU A 16 6.42 -25.31 -23.57
N SER A 17 7.24 -24.26 -23.39
CA SER A 17 7.32 -23.64 -22.07
C SER A 17 5.96 -23.00 -21.86
N ALA A 18 5.05 -23.79 -21.29
CA ALA A 18 3.75 -23.31 -20.86
C ALA A 18 3.99 -22.12 -19.92
N CYS A 19 3.43 -20.98 -20.29
CA CYS A 19 3.24 -19.84 -19.43
C CYS A 19 2.49 -20.32 -18.18
N SER A 20 3.14 -20.37 -17.03
CA SER A 20 2.47 -20.35 -15.73
C SER A 20 2.62 -18.94 -15.15
N ASP A 21 2.13 -17.94 -15.88
CA ASP A 21 2.01 -16.57 -15.36
C ASP A 21 0.97 -16.49 -14.22
N ASP A 22 0.19 -17.54 -14.00
CA ASP A 22 -0.80 -17.59 -12.90
C ASP A 22 -0.18 -17.80 -11.52
N ASP A 23 1.00 -18.44 -11.41
CA ASP A 23 1.63 -18.72 -10.11
C ASP A 23 2.52 -17.57 -9.64
N ALA A 24 3.15 -16.84 -10.57
CA ALA A 24 3.97 -15.67 -10.23
C ALA A 24 3.12 -14.53 -9.64
N ASP A 25 1.89 -14.37 -10.14
CA ASP A 25 0.98 -13.29 -9.74
C ASP A 25 0.38 -13.45 -8.34
N GLN A 26 0.27 -14.68 -7.82
CA GLN A 26 -0.23 -14.94 -6.47
C GLN A 26 0.86 -14.88 -5.38
N SER A 27 2.13 -15.01 -5.77
CA SER A 27 3.25 -15.04 -4.82
C SER A 27 3.69 -13.65 -4.33
N MET A 28 3.39 -12.59 -5.08
CA MET A 28 3.97 -11.27 -4.80
C MET A 28 3.36 -10.64 -3.54
N GLY A 29 4.22 -10.27 -2.59
CA GLY A 29 3.83 -9.74 -1.29
C GLY A 29 3.70 -10.81 -0.21
N GLN A 30 3.67 -12.10 -0.55
CA GLN A 30 3.61 -13.20 0.43
C GLN A 30 4.84 -13.20 1.35
N GLU A 31 5.99 -12.72 0.85
CA GLU A 31 7.21 -12.52 1.62
C GLU A 31 7.03 -11.53 2.79
N HIS A 32 6.04 -10.64 2.71
CA HIS A 32 5.69 -9.65 3.73
C HIS A 32 4.61 -10.13 4.70
N ASN A 33 4.00 -11.31 4.47
CA ASN A 33 2.97 -11.83 5.36
C ASN A 33 3.49 -12.11 6.76
N GLY A 34 2.71 -11.76 7.77
CA GLY A 34 3.00 -12.13 9.14
C GLY A 34 2.64 -11.05 10.13
N LEU A 35 2.97 -11.33 11.39
CA LEU A 35 2.70 -10.45 12.50
C LEU A 35 3.89 -9.53 12.74
N TYR A 36 3.59 -8.29 13.09
CA TYR A 36 4.55 -7.23 13.34
C TYR A 36 4.25 -6.57 14.68
N GLN A 37 5.31 -6.15 15.36
CA GLN A 37 5.25 -5.34 16.57
C GLN A 37 5.82 -3.96 16.28
N ILE A 38 5.03 -2.92 16.53
CA ILE A 38 5.48 -1.54 16.46
C ILE A 38 6.52 -1.30 17.55
N THR A 39 7.71 -0.89 17.15
CA THR A 39 8.82 -0.52 18.04
C THR A 39 8.94 0.99 18.19
N LYS A 40 8.45 1.74 17.19
CA LYS A 40 8.49 3.19 17.19
C LYS A 40 7.32 3.76 16.40
N TYR A 41 6.74 4.83 16.93
CA TYR A 41 5.75 5.61 16.23
C TYR A 41 5.98 7.09 16.56
N GLN A 42 6.19 7.90 15.53
CA GLN A 42 6.43 9.33 15.66
C GLN A 42 5.55 10.10 14.70
N SER A 43 5.21 11.33 15.06
CA SER A 43 4.53 12.25 14.17
C SER A 43 5.19 13.63 14.15
N LYS A 44 4.95 14.36 13.08
CA LYS A 44 5.39 15.74 12.89
C LYS A 44 4.27 16.51 12.19
N ASP A 45 3.79 17.58 12.82
CA ASP A 45 2.83 18.52 12.22
C ASP A 45 3.58 19.73 11.65
N GLY A 46 3.25 20.10 10.41
CA GLY A 46 3.79 21.25 9.70
C GLY A 46 2.73 22.28 9.29
N CYS A 47 1.50 22.17 9.80
CA CYS A 47 0.37 22.99 9.37
C CYS A 47 0.32 24.41 9.96
N SER A 48 1.11 24.68 11.00
CA SER A 48 1.18 26.01 11.64
C SER A 48 2.62 26.49 11.72
N GLU A 49 3.49 25.69 12.34
CA GLU A 49 4.93 25.86 12.39
C GLU A 49 5.58 24.48 12.22
N GLN A 50 6.79 24.43 11.67
CA GLN A 50 7.46 23.15 11.48
C GLN A 50 7.88 22.58 12.84
N GLN A 51 7.13 21.60 13.33
CA GLN A 51 7.42 20.96 14.61
C GLN A 51 8.53 19.91 14.47
N PRO A 52 9.28 19.61 15.55
CA PRO A 52 10.13 18.43 15.59
C PRO A 52 9.27 17.15 15.56
N TRP A 53 9.93 16.01 15.34
CA TRP A 53 9.30 14.71 15.56
C TRP A 53 8.95 14.51 17.03
N VAL A 54 7.77 13.96 17.28
CA VAL A 54 7.26 13.67 18.63
C VAL A 54 6.86 12.20 18.70
N ASP A 55 7.34 11.49 19.71
CA ASP A 55 6.94 10.12 19.98
C ASP A 55 5.44 10.03 20.29
N GLN A 56 4.77 9.07 19.66
CA GLN A 56 3.35 8.81 19.80
C GLN A 56 3.13 7.42 20.40
N ALA A 57 2.07 7.26 21.19
CA ALA A 57 1.59 5.95 21.58
C ALA A 57 0.73 5.37 20.45
N PRO A 58 1.08 4.22 19.85
CA PRO A 58 0.26 3.63 18.81
C PRO A 58 -1.06 3.11 19.40
N LYS A 59 -2.14 3.17 18.59
CA LYS A 59 -3.47 2.68 19.03
C LYS A 59 -3.46 1.19 19.35
N SER A 60 -2.68 0.42 18.61
CA SER A 60 -2.31 -0.95 18.94
C SER A 60 -0.82 -1.14 18.71
N GLN A 61 -0.19 -1.99 19.51
CA GLN A 61 1.23 -2.33 19.37
C GLN A 61 1.50 -3.39 18.30
N TYR A 62 0.49 -4.10 17.84
CA TYR A 62 0.64 -5.23 16.91
C TYR A 62 -0.27 -5.08 15.70
N PHE A 63 0.21 -5.56 14.56
CA PHE A 63 -0.58 -5.66 13.34
C PHE A 63 -0.11 -6.85 12.52
N LYS A 64 -0.99 -7.36 11.66
CA LYS A 64 -0.70 -8.41 10.68
C LYS A 64 -0.76 -7.82 9.29
N LEU A 65 0.22 -8.18 8.45
CA LEU A 65 0.14 -7.99 7.02
C LEU A 65 -0.28 -9.28 6.34
N ASN A 66 -1.19 -9.17 5.38
CA ASN A 66 -1.67 -10.28 4.58
C ASN A 66 -1.75 -9.89 3.10
N ALA A 67 -1.00 -10.60 2.26
CA ALA A 67 -1.04 -10.44 0.82
C ALA A 67 -2.31 -11.06 0.26
N ALA A 68 -3.04 -10.26 -0.52
CA ALA A 68 -4.28 -10.65 -1.16
C ALA A 68 -4.38 -10.04 -2.56
N SER A 69 -5.45 -10.39 -3.27
CA SER A 69 -5.79 -9.81 -4.57
C SER A 69 -7.25 -9.36 -4.55
N LEU A 70 -7.49 -8.11 -4.92
CA LEU A 70 -8.81 -7.52 -5.04
C LEU A 70 -9.02 -7.07 -6.48
N MET A 71 -9.93 -7.74 -7.20
CA MET A 71 -10.23 -7.46 -8.61
C MET A 71 -8.96 -7.46 -9.50
N GLY A 72 -8.02 -8.36 -9.23
CA GLY A 72 -6.74 -8.45 -9.94
C GLY A 72 -5.69 -7.43 -9.49
N THR A 73 -6.03 -6.52 -8.59
CA THR A 73 -5.08 -5.61 -7.96
C THR A 73 -4.44 -6.29 -6.75
N ARG A 74 -3.11 -6.32 -6.71
CA ARG A 74 -2.36 -6.90 -5.60
C ARG A 74 -2.35 -5.94 -4.42
N ILE A 75 -2.72 -6.44 -3.25
CA ILE A 75 -2.82 -5.66 -2.02
C ILE A 75 -2.08 -6.34 -0.86
N LEU A 76 -1.53 -5.55 0.04
CA LEU A 76 -1.16 -5.96 1.39
C LEU A 76 -2.20 -5.39 2.35
N GLU A 77 -3.04 -6.25 2.90
CA GLU A 77 -4.04 -5.91 3.91
C GLU A 77 -3.35 -5.66 5.24
N TRP A 78 -3.78 -4.61 5.94
CA TRP A 78 -3.31 -4.27 7.28
C TRP A 78 -4.41 -4.57 8.30
N HIS A 79 -4.11 -5.44 9.26
CA HIS A 79 -5.04 -5.82 10.32
C HIS A 79 -4.46 -5.50 11.68
N TRP A 80 -5.17 -4.69 12.47
CA TRP A 80 -4.76 -4.42 13.84
C TRP A 80 -4.96 -5.64 14.72
N CYS A 81 -3.98 -5.94 15.58
CA CYS A 81 -4.03 -7.07 16.50
C CYS A 81 -3.92 -6.57 17.93
N SER A 82 -4.76 -7.08 18.82
CA SER A 82 -4.72 -6.68 20.24
C SER A 82 -3.58 -7.33 21.02
N GLY A 83 -2.87 -8.30 20.44
CA GLY A 83 -1.72 -8.97 21.03
C GLY A 83 -0.75 -9.59 20.01
N PRO A 84 0.28 -10.30 20.49
CA PRO A 84 1.37 -10.86 19.68
C PRO A 84 1.00 -12.20 19.02
N SER A 85 -0.29 -12.45 18.75
CA SER A 85 -0.76 -13.69 18.15
C SER A 85 -1.82 -13.41 17.10
N GLU A 86 -1.81 -14.16 16.00
CA GLU A 86 -2.71 -13.93 14.86
C GLU A 86 -4.21 -14.02 15.23
N ASN A 87 -4.56 -14.85 16.21
CA ASN A 87 -5.95 -14.97 16.68
C ASN A 87 -6.48 -13.73 17.44
N THR A 88 -5.63 -12.72 17.65
CA THR A 88 -5.99 -11.45 18.29
C THR A 88 -6.20 -10.33 17.28
N CYS A 89 -6.02 -10.63 15.99
CA CYS A 89 -6.20 -9.69 14.90
C CYS A 89 -7.68 -9.53 14.54
N ASP A 90 -8.07 -8.30 14.24
CA ASP A 90 -9.36 -8.01 13.65
C ASP A 90 -9.40 -8.57 12.21
N GLU A 91 -10.47 -9.26 11.85
CA GLU A 91 -10.71 -9.74 10.49
C GLU A 91 -11.24 -8.63 9.59
N ALA A 92 -11.68 -7.50 10.16
CA ALA A 92 -12.04 -6.33 9.38
C ALA A 92 -10.83 -5.80 8.61
N ILE A 93 -10.97 -5.71 7.29
CA ILE A 93 -9.97 -5.11 6.43
C ILE A 93 -10.03 -3.60 6.62
N ASP A 94 -8.98 -3.01 7.17
CA ASP A 94 -8.80 -1.58 7.12
C ASP A 94 -8.27 -1.21 5.72
N LEU A 95 -9.20 -0.98 4.78
CA LEU A 95 -8.88 -0.59 3.40
C LEU A 95 -8.15 0.76 3.36
N VAL A 96 -8.33 1.61 4.38
CA VAL A 96 -7.62 2.88 4.52
C VAL A 96 -6.15 2.65 4.92
N GLY A 97 -5.85 1.53 5.59
CA GLY A 97 -4.52 1.10 5.99
C GLY A 97 -3.82 0.13 5.02
N SER A 98 -4.46 -0.29 3.93
CA SER A 98 -3.91 -1.30 3.01
C SER A 98 -2.95 -0.69 1.97
N PHE A 99 -1.98 -1.47 1.50
CA PHE A 99 -1.05 -1.05 0.46
C PHE A 99 -1.38 -1.72 -0.87
N VAL A 100 -1.40 -0.95 -1.95
CA VAL A 100 -1.57 -1.42 -3.31
C VAL A 100 -0.21 -1.48 -3.99
N TRP A 101 0.05 -2.55 -4.75
CA TRP A 101 1.22 -2.58 -5.61
C TRP A 101 0.97 -1.78 -6.88
N ASP A 102 1.81 -0.78 -7.13
CA ASP A 102 1.76 0.00 -8.37
C ASP A 102 3.16 0.50 -8.74
N GLN A 103 3.50 0.40 -10.04
CA GLN A 103 4.78 0.86 -10.59
C GLN A 103 6.03 0.36 -9.83
N GLY A 104 5.99 -0.89 -9.35
CA GLY A 104 7.15 -1.51 -8.70
C GLY A 104 7.32 -1.19 -7.21
N GLN A 105 6.31 -0.58 -6.58
CA GLN A 105 6.32 -0.26 -5.15
C GLN A 105 4.95 -0.51 -4.49
N TRP A 106 4.98 -0.92 -3.23
CA TRP A 106 3.81 -0.90 -2.36
C TRP A 106 3.51 0.53 -1.93
N LYS A 107 2.25 0.95 -1.99
CA LYS A 107 1.83 2.27 -1.51
C LYS A 107 0.37 2.29 -1.04
N SER A 108 0.07 3.07 -0.01
CA SER A 108 -1.29 3.48 0.32
C SER A 108 -1.51 4.90 -0.18
N SER A 109 -2.67 5.20 -0.75
CA SER A 109 -2.99 6.53 -1.25
C SER A 109 -4.47 6.80 -1.07
N ILE A 110 -4.80 7.87 -0.35
CA ILE A 110 -6.16 8.32 -0.12
C ILE A 110 -6.23 9.79 -0.48
N THR A 111 -7.28 10.16 -1.19
CA THR A 111 -7.62 11.55 -1.48
C THR A 111 -9.00 11.82 -0.95
N TRP A 112 -9.20 12.98 -0.34
CA TRP A 112 -10.50 13.37 0.20
C TRP A 112 -10.81 14.82 -0.18
N ALA A 113 -12.10 15.12 -0.22
CA ALA A 113 -12.63 16.45 -0.47
C ALA A 113 -13.85 16.68 0.42
N MET A 114 -13.92 17.85 1.06
CA MET A 114 -14.99 18.21 1.98
C MET A 114 -15.35 19.69 1.81
N GLY A 115 -16.64 19.98 1.83
CA GLY A 115 -17.16 21.34 1.70
C GLY A 115 -18.02 21.53 0.46
N SER A 116 -18.30 22.79 0.14
CA SER A 116 -19.17 23.20 -0.97
C SER A 116 -18.80 24.61 -1.41
N ALA A 117 -19.18 24.96 -2.64
CA ALA A 117 -18.83 26.27 -3.19
C ALA A 117 -19.23 27.43 -2.24
N PRO A 118 -18.36 28.43 -2.03
CA PRO A 118 -17.07 28.61 -2.72
C PRO A 118 -15.90 27.83 -2.09
N ASP A 119 -16.01 27.32 -0.87
CA ASP A 119 -14.89 26.77 -0.11
C ASP A 119 -14.81 25.24 -0.17
N CYS A 120 -13.67 24.73 -0.64
CA CYS A 120 -13.41 23.30 -0.71
C CYS A 120 -12.12 22.96 0.04
N SER A 121 -12.25 22.12 1.06
CA SER A 121 -11.11 21.51 1.73
C SER A 121 -10.72 20.25 0.99
N LEU A 122 -9.44 20.14 0.64
CA LEU A 122 -8.87 19.04 -0.10
C LEU A 122 -7.73 18.44 0.72
N GLY A 123 -7.51 17.14 0.56
CA GLY A 123 -6.31 16.52 1.09
C GLY A 123 -5.96 15.20 0.45
N SER A 124 -4.70 14.82 0.65
CA SER A 124 -4.12 13.57 0.19
C SER A 124 -3.25 12.98 1.28
N THR A 125 -3.39 11.69 1.52
CA THR A 125 -2.53 10.89 2.39
C THR A 125 -1.84 9.84 1.54
N GLN A 126 -0.52 9.74 1.66
CA GLN A 126 0.29 8.73 0.98
C GLN A 126 1.18 8.01 1.99
N GLY A 127 1.18 6.68 1.97
CA GLY A 127 2.06 5.85 2.78
C GLY A 127 2.91 4.94 1.91
N ILE A 128 4.22 4.92 2.14
CA ILE A 128 5.14 4.03 1.41
C ILE A 128 5.88 3.17 2.45
N PRO A 129 5.60 1.85 2.51
CA PRO A 129 6.35 0.94 3.35
C PRO A 129 7.69 0.56 2.69
N VAL A 130 8.72 0.46 3.51
CA VAL A 130 10.03 -0.08 3.16
C VAL A 130 10.23 -1.34 3.99
N PHE A 131 10.36 -2.49 3.32
CA PHE A 131 10.52 -3.78 3.95
C PHE A 131 11.99 -4.18 4.06
N SER A 132 12.31 -4.88 5.14
CA SER A 132 13.62 -5.49 5.39
C SER A 132 13.45 -6.93 5.86
N SER A 133 14.55 -7.66 6.06
CA SER A 133 14.50 -9.03 6.60
C SER A 133 14.00 -9.10 8.04
N THR A 134 14.06 -7.99 8.80
CA THR A 134 13.73 -7.95 10.24
C THR A 134 12.41 -7.25 10.54
N GLY A 135 11.79 -6.61 9.55
CA GLY A 135 10.62 -5.77 9.79
C GLY A 135 10.33 -4.78 8.68
N MET A 136 9.65 -3.69 9.02
CA MET A 136 9.29 -2.63 8.09
C MET A 136 9.39 -1.24 8.71
N GLU A 137 9.60 -0.26 7.85
CA GLU A 137 9.41 1.16 8.14
C GLU A 137 8.28 1.69 7.24
N LEU A 138 7.40 2.52 7.78
CA LEU A 138 6.33 3.17 7.04
C LEU A 138 6.39 4.68 7.30
N THR A 139 6.56 5.45 6.24
CA THR A 139 6.36 6.90 6.28
C THR A 139 5.02 7.24 5.64
N ILE A 140 4.16 7.94 6.38
CA ILE A 140 2.90 8.49 5.90
C ILE A 140 3.04 10.01 5.80
N ARG A 141 2.66 10.57 4.67
CA ARG A 141 2.57 12.02 4.45
C ARG A 141 1.13 12.38 4.12
N THR A 142 0.56 13.27 4.91
CA THR A 142 -0.74 13.90 4.65
C THR A 142 -0.51 15.35 4.26
N SER A 143 -1.07 15.78 3.13
CA SER A 143 -1.05 17.17 2.66
C SER A 143 -2.49 17.66 2.52
N GLU A 144 -2.81 18.82 3.08
CA GLU A 144 -4.16 19.38 3.08
C GLU A 144 -4.13 20.89 2.84
N GLY A 145 -5.26 21.40 2.34
CA GLY A 145 -5.42 22.83 2.06
C GLY A 145 -6.86 23.17 1.71
N GLN A 146 -7.16 24.47 1.76
CA GLN A 146 -8.46 25.01 1.35
C GLN A 146 -8.30 25.77 0.05
N VAL A 147 -9.21 25.53 -0.89
CA VAL A 147 -9.24 26.21 -2.19
C VAL A 147 -10.59 26.86 -2.42
N GLN A 148 -10.59 27.93 -3.20
CA GLN A 148 -11.80 28.57 -3.68
C GLN A 148 -12.21 28.00 -5.04
N LEU A 149 -13.41 27.42 -5.10
CA LEU A 149 -14.00 26.88 -6.31
C LEU A 149 -14.47 28.00 -7.23
N GLN A 150 -14.22 27.83 -8.53
CA GLN A 150 -14.57 28.82 -9.56
C GLN A 150 -15.84 28.37 -10.29
N GLY A 151 -16.76 29.32 -10.52
CA GLY A 151 -17.98 29.08 -11.30
C GLY A 151 -18.84 27.96 -10.74
N SER A 152 -19.05 26.90 -11.53
CA SER A 152 -19.91 25.76 -11.19
C SER A 152 -19.14 24.50 -10.75
N GLU A 153 -17.83 24.62 -10.44
CA GLU A 153 -17.05 23.50 -9.91
C GLU A 153 -17.66 22.98 -8.60
N LYS A 154 -17.61 21.66 -8.41
CA LYS A 154 -18.06 21.00 -7.17
C LYS A 154 -16.85 20.51 -6.39
N CYS A 155 -16.93 20.59 -5.06
CA CYS A 155 -15.88 20.07 -4.18
C CYS A 155 -15.82 18.55 -4.32
N LYS A 156 -14.75 18.03 -4.93
CA LYS A 156 -14.55 16.60 -5.18
C LYS A 156 -13.08 16.23 -5.17
N THR A 157 -12.79 14.95 -5.01
CA THR A 157 -11.42 14.41 -4.88
C THR A 157 -10.58 14.59 -6.13
N GLU A 158 -11.17 14.68 -7.33
CA GLU A 158 -10.43 14.89 -8.58
C GLU A 158 -9.75 16.27 -8.64
N LEU A 159 -10.14 17.19 -7.75
CA LEU A 159 -9.51 18.50 -7.63
C LEU A 159 -8.17 18.44 -6.86
N VAL A 160 -7.88 17.35 -6.12
CA VAL A 160 -6.64 17.21 -5.33
C VAL A 160 -5.40 17.33 -6.21
N ASP A 161 -5.38 16.66 -7.38
CA ASP A 161 -4.24 16.77 -8.31
C ASP A 161 -4.16 18.14 -8.97
N LYS A 162 -5.31 18.75 -9.29
CA LYS A 162 -5.40 20.09 -9.88
C LYS A 162 -4.84 21.16 -8.93
N TYR A 163 -5.09 21.03 -7.64
CA TYR A 163 -4.70 22.01 -6.61
C TYR A 163 -3.58 21.52 -5.69
N ARG A 164 -2.75 20.59 -6.16
CA ARG A 164 -1.67 19.98 -5.35
C ARG A 164 -0.78 21.03 -4.67
N ASP A 165 -0.40 22.08 -5.39
CA ASP A 165 0.47 23.15 -4.88
C ASP A 165 -0.21 24.02 -3.80
N SER A 166 -1.54 23.93 -3.66
CA SER A 166 -2.30 24.62 -2.62
C SER A 166 -2.45 23.79 -1.33
N LEU A 167 -2.01 22.52 -1.32
CA LEU A 167 -2.06 21.64 -0.15
C LEU A 167 -0.80 21.83 0.72
N THR A 168 -0.65 23.04 1.27
CA THR A 168 0.60 23.48 1.92
C THR A 168 0.74 23.02 3.37
N CYS A 169 -0.35 22.61 4.02
CA CYS A 169 -0.31 22.09 5.38
C CYS A 169 0.02 20.60 5.32
N GLU A 170 1.18 20.22 5.84
CA GLU A 170 1.70 18.86 5.77
C GLU A 170 1.84 18.25 7.16
N ARG A 171 1.39 17.01 7.31
CA ARG A 171 1.64 16.15 8.48
C ARG A 171 2.39 14.91 8.03
N MET A 172 3.33 14.45 8.86
CA MET A 172 4.07 13.23 8.61
C MET A 172 3.98 12.30 9.82
N GLU A 173 3.93 11.01 9.55
CA GLU A 173 3.99 9.95 10.54
C GLU A 173 5.06 8.94 10.12
N LEU A 174 5.82 8.45 11.09
CA LEU A 174 6.84 7.42 10.93
C LEU A 174 6.51 6.27 11.86
N LEU A 175 6.41 5.06 11.31
CA LEU A 175 6.22 3.83 12.05
C LEU A 175 7.36 2.87 11.71
N GLU A 176 8.03 2.35 12.74
CA GLU A 176 8.98 1.24 12.60
C GLU A 176 8.39 0.03 13.34
N ALA A 177 8.50 -1.15 12.73
CA ALA A 177 8.01 -2.39 13.30
C ALA A 177 8.92 -3.57 13.02
N ASN A 178 9.07 -4.44 14.01
CA ASN A 178 9.78 -5.71 13.86
C ASN A 178 8.80 -6.82 13.49
N ARG A 179 9.22 -7.72 12.62
CA ARG A 179 8.49 -8.96 12.33
C ARG A 179 8.63 -9.92 13.51
N LEU A 180 7.53 -10.60 13.87
CA LEU A 180 7.45 -11.60 14.93
C LEU A 180 7.58 -13.03 14.39
#